data_AF-X1MHS8-F1
#
_entry.id   AF-X1MHS8-F1
#
_cell.length_a   1.000
_cell.length_b   1.000
_cell.length_c   1.000
_cell.angle_alpha   90.00
_cell.angle_beta   90.00
_cell.angle_gamma   90.00
#
_symmetry.space_group_name_H-M   'P 1'
#
loop_
_entity.id
_entity.type
_entity.pdbx_description
1 polymer ?
#
loop_
_entity_poly.entity_id
_entity_poly.type
_entity_poly.pdbx_seq_one_letter_code
_entity_poly.pdbx_strand_id
1 'polypeptide(L)'
;EADAIAVKMQSISVPRPLTHDLLCNVASIARLKIKSAIINKLEKDTFYAKLVLASPDRCYEIDCRPSDALAVALRVGAPIFANEKVLAKAAIHLEEETGKLIEPRKDENGKLGIFSESAQEALSLAEKEAKRLNHNFVSTGHLLLALLKSVPTAASEVLNNLGINLAKIPKEIEVSINQPNIESGEIGLSPALKKTIELTIEEAKRLGSEKVLPEHFLIGLTRENEGIAANLMKNLGINTEKIYVELIRLYTSSGISNIWE
;
A
#
# COMPACT_ATOMS: atom_id res chain seq x y z
N GLU A 1 -10.95 13.22 2.91
CA GLU A 1 -10.37 13.60 1.59
C GLU A 1 -9.75 12.42 0.86
N ALA A 2 -8.86 11.65 1.50
CA ALA A 2 -8.33 10.40 0.93
C ALA A 2 -9.43 9.40 0.52
N ASP A 3 -10.51 9.30 1.30
CA ASP A 3 -11.67 8.45 1.01
C ASP A 3 -12.35 8.79 -0.32
N ALA A 4 -12.39 10.06 -0.69
CA ALA A 4 -13.00 10.47 -1.95
C ALA A 4 -12.13 10.06 -3.16
N ILE A 5 -10.81 10.00 -3.01
CA ILE A 5 -9.91 9.50 -4.06
C ILE A 5 -10.04 7.98 -4.19
N ALA A 6 -10.01 7.28 -3.06
CA ALA A 6 -10.10 5.83 -2.98
C ALA A 6 -11.42 5.28 -3.60
N VAL A 7 -12.57 5.90 -3.27
CA VAL A 7 -13.90 5.50 -3.79
C VAL A 7 -13.94 5.50 -5.33
N LYS A 8 -13.28 6.47 -5.98
CA LYS A 8 -13.28 6.55 -7.45
C LYS A 8 -12.25 5.62 -8.08
N MET A 9 -11.06 5.47 -7.49
CA MET A 9 -10.06 4.51 -7.97
C MET A 9 -10.56 3.06 -7.92
N GLN A 10 -11.41 2.75 -6.94
CA GLN A 10 -12.05 1.43 -6.80
C GLN A 10 -13.33 1.27 -7.64
N SER A 11 -13.70 2.27 -8.46
CA SER A 11 -14.94 2.27 -9.27
C SER A 11 -16.23 2.02 -8.47
N ILE A 12 -16.23 2.35 -7.17
CA ILE A 12 -17.37 2.13 -6.29
C ILE A 12 -18.42 3.23 -6.55
N SER A 13 -19.64 2.81 -6.87
CA SER A 13 -20.77 3.72 -7.06
C SER A 13 -21.34 4.13 -5.70
N VAL A 14 -21.28 5.42 -5.40
CA VAL A 14 -21.93 6.01 -4.21
C VAL A 14 -23.29 6.60 -4.58
N PRO A 15 -24.31 6.51 -3.69
CA PRO A 15 -25.68 6.91 -3.99
C PRO A 15 -25.86 8.44 -4.16
N ARG A 16 -24.89 9.24 -3.68
CA ARG A 16 -24.86 10.70 -3.81
C ARG A 16 -23.45 11.16 -4.17
N PRO A 17 -23.31 12.23 -4.97
CA PRO A 17 -21.99 12.73 -5.37
C PRO A 17 -21.19 13.22 -4.15
N LEU A 18 -19.91 12.85 -4.08
CA LEU A 18 -18.97 13.37 -3.09
C LEU A 18 -18.49 14.78 -3.49
N THR A 19 -17.72 15.44 -2.63
CA THR A 19 -17.23 16.81 -2.84
C THR A 19 -16.51 16.99 -4.18
N HIS A 20 -15.62 16.06 -4.55
CA HIS A 20 -14.92 16.14 -5.84
C HIS A 20 -15.81 15.76 -7.03
N ASP A 21 -16.85 14.93 -6.83
CA ASP A 21 -17.87 14.66 -7.85
C ASP A 21 -18.75 15.90 -8.09
N LEU A 22 -19.16 16.58 -7.01
CA LEU A 22 -19.85 17.86 -7.06
C LEU A 22 -19.03 18.89 -7.84
N LEU A 23 -17.72 18.99 -7.59
CA LEU A 23 -16.84 19.90 -8.31
C LEU A 23 -16.74 19.57 -9.81
N CYS A 24 -16.64 18.29 -10.17
CA CYS A 24 -16.68 17.85 -11.57
C CYS A 24 -18.02 18.18 -12.24
N ASN A 25 -19.13 18.01 -11.52
CA ASN A 25 -20.47 18.33 -12.01
C ASN A 25 -20.64 19.84 -12.22
N VAL A 26 -20.18 20.66 -11.28
CA VAL A 26 -20.19 22.13 -11.40
C VAL A 26 -19.36 22.57 -12.60
N ALA A 27 -18.15 22.05 -12.77
CA ALA A 27 -17.32 22.36 -13.94
C ALA A 27 -18.02 21.97 -15.25
N SER A 28 -18.65 20.80 -15.30
CA SER A 28 -19.39 20.33 -16.48
C SER A 28 -20.57 21.24 -16.83
N ILE A 29 -21.38 21.65 -15.85
CA ILE A 29 -22.51 22.58 -16.05
C ILE A 29 -22.01 23.95 -16.50
N ALA A 30 -20.89 24.42 -15.94
CA ALA A 30 -20.24 25.66 -16.33
C ALA A 30 -19.53 25.59 -17.69
N ARG A 31 -19.60 24.45 -18.39
CA ARG A 31 -18.91 24.20 -19.67
C ARG A 31 -17.39 24.38 -19.58
N LEU A 32 -16.82 24.08 -18.42
CA LEU A 32 -15.38 24.07 -18.18
C LEU A 32 -14.88 22.63 -18.20
N LYS A 33 -13.97 22.35 -19.13
CA LYS A 33 -13.28 21.06 -19.20
C LYS A 33 -12.07 21.07 -18.29
N ILE A 34 -12.01 20.15 -17.33
CA ILE A 34 -10.79 19.90 -16.55
C ILE A 34 -9.77 19.27 -17.50
N LYS A 35 -8.70 20.00 -17.80
CA LYS A 35 -7.68 19.62 -18.78
C LYS A 35 -6.53 18.85 -18.17
N SER A 36 -6.08 19.23 -16.97
CA SER A 36 -4.97 18.57 -16.29
C SER A 36 -4.83 18.99 -14.83
N ALA A 37 -4.18 18.15 -14.03
CA ALA A 37 -3.65 18.52 -12.72
C ALA A 37 -2.12 18.68 -12.80
N ILE A 38 -1.55 19.68 -12.14
CA ILE A 38 -0.11 19.97 -12.17
C ILE A 38 0.41 20.17 -10.75
N ILE A 39 1.30 19.29 -10.28
CA ILE A 39 2.02 19.46 -9.01
C ILE A 39 3.29 20.24 -9.31
N ASN A 40 3.36 21.51 -8.91
CA ASN A 40 4.34 22.45 -9.46
C ASN A 40 5.34 23.00 -8.43
N LYS A 41 5.04 22.94 -7.12
CA LYS A 41 5.86 23.61 -6.10
C LYS A 41 5.84 22.86 -4.77
N LEU A 42 6.97 22.95 -4.07
CA LEU A 42 7.15 22.58 -2.66
C LEU A 42 7.86 23.74 -1.96
N GLU A 43 7.21 24.35 -0.97
CA GLU A 43 7.76 25.43 -0.15
C GLU A 43 7.42 25.19 1.32
N LYS A 44 8.43 25.29 2.21
CA LYS A 44 8.25 25.08 3.66
C LYS A 44 7.45 23.81 3.95
N ASP A 45 7.83 22.71 3.29
CA ASP A 45 7.20 21.38 3.37
C ASP A 45 5.72 21.32 2.97
N THR A 46 5.20 22.38 2.35
CA THR A 46 3.84 22.43 1.81
C THR A 46 3.88 22.22 0.30
N PHE A 47 3.19 21.19 -0.18
CA PHE A 47 3.02 20.94 -1.61
C PHE A 47 1.89 21.78 -2.20
N TYR A 48 2.12 22.31 -3.39
CA TYR A 48 1.14 23.08 -4.15
C TYR A 48 0.84 22.40 -5.48
N ALA A 49 -0.42 22.48 -5.89
CA ALA A 49 -0.87 21.98 -7.17
C ALA A 49 -1.81 22.98 -7.85
N LYS A 50 -1.95 22.83 -9.15
CA LYS A 50 -2.89 23.58 -9.96
C LYS A 50 -3.80 22.64 -10.72
N LEU A 51 -5.10 22.96 -10.74
CA LEU A 51 -6.04 22.37 -11.67
C LEU A 51 -6.18 23.30 -12.87
N VAL A 52 -5.95 22.79 -14.08
CA VAL A 52 -6.13 23.54 -15.32
C VAL A 52 -7.52 23.24 -15.88
N LEU A 53 -8.34 24.26 -16.03
CA LEU A 53 -9.66 24.19 -16.65
C LEU A 53 -9.66 24.98 -17.95
N ALA A 54 -10.42 24.54 -18.94
CA ALA A 54 -10.54 25.22 -20.22
C ALA A 54 -12.00 25.41 -20.60
N SER A 55 -12.36 26.63 -21.01
CA SER A 55 -13.50 26.90 -21.87
C SER A 55 -13.03 26.95 -23.34
N PRO A 56 -13.93 27.08 -24.34
CA PRO A 56 -13.52 27.19 -25.74
C PRO A 56 -12.51 28.32 -26.02
N ASP A 57 -12.60 29.42 -25.26
CA ASP A 57 -11.84 30.64 -25.54
C ASP A 57 -10.76 30.96 -24.50
N ARG A 58 -10.71 30.22 -23.38
CA ARG A 58 -9.85 30.57 -22.25
C ARG A 58 -9.43 29.37 -21.40
N CYS A 59 -8.18 29.42 -20.93
CA CYS A 59 -7.66 28.54 -19.89
C CYS A 59 -7.64 29.25 -18.54
N TYR A 60 -7.97 28.51 -17.49
CA TYR A 60 -7.97 28.92 -16.10
C TYR A 60 -7.08 27.99 -15.30
N GLU A 61 -6.32 28.55 -14.37
CA GLU A 61 -5.55 27.78 -13.38
C GLU A 61 -6.13 28.05 -12.00
N ILE A 62 -6.47 26.99 -11.28
CA ILE A 62 -6.96 27.07 -9.91
C ILE A 62 -5.88 26.49 -9.00
N ASP A 63 -5.39 27.30 -8.07
CA ASP A 63 -4.51 26.85 -6.99
C ASP A 63 -5.28 25.93 -6.04
N CYS A 64 -4.69 24.78 -5.72
CA CYS A 64 -5.30 23.79 -4.86
C CYS A 64 -4.24 22.88 -4.23
N ARG A 65 -4.65 22.10 -3.24
CA ARG A 65 -3.77 21.07 -2.68
C ARG A 65 -3.60 19.91 -3.68
N PRO A 66 -2.46 19.21 -3.69
CA PRO A 66 -2.24 18.07 -4.57
C PRO A 66 -3.31 16.98 -4.45
N SER A 67 -3.83 16.74 -3.24
CA SER A 67 -4.90 15.77 -3.01
C SER A 67 -6.18 16.13 -3.79
N ASP A 68 -6.59 17.39 -3.75
CA ASP A 68 -7.77 17.87 -4.46
C ASP A 68 -7.57 17.80 -5.98
N ALA A 69 -6.39 18.20 -6.47
CA ALA A 69 -6.05 18.13 -7.88
C ALA A 69 -6.10 16.69 -8.42
N LEU A 70 -5.52 15.75 -7.67
CA LEU A 70 -5.50 14.32 -8.00
C LEU A 70 -6.90 13.71 -7.96
N ALA A 71 -7.68 14.01 -6.92
CA ALA A 71 -9.04 13.52 -6.74
C ALA A 71 -9.97 13.87 -7.91
N VAL A 72 -9.82 15.08 -8.43
CA VAL A 72 -10.62 15.62 -9.54
C VAL A 72 -10.12 15.08 -10.87
N ALA A 73 -8.81 15.08 -11.10
CA ALA A 73 -8.22 14.58 -12.34
C ALA A 73 -8.55 13.10 -12.59
N LEU A 74 -8.45 12.25 -11.55
CA LEU A 74 -8.79 10.83 -11.64
C LEU A 74 -10.26 10.60 -11.98
N ARG A 75 -11.18 11.46 -11.51
CA ARG A 75 -12.63 11.31 -11.77
C ARG A 75 -13.02 11.53 -13.22
N VAL A 76 -12.32 12.45 -13.88
CA VAL A 76 -12.61 12.88 -15.26
C VAL A 76 -11.61 12.31 -16.27
N GLY A 77 -10.64 11.51 -15.82
CA GLY A 77 -9.58 10.95 -16.66
C GLY A 77 -8.63 12.01 -17.23
N ALA A 78 -8.44 13.13 -16.52
CA ALA A 78 -7.52 14.18 -16.97
C ALA A 78 -6.06 13.80 -16.63
N PRO A 79 -5.10 14.13 -17.50
CA PRO A 79 -3.69 13.87 -17.25
C PRO A 79 -3.16 14.63 -16.03
N ILE A 80 -2.26 13.99 -15.30
CA ILE A 80 -1.59 14.53 -14.11
C ILE A 80 -0.12 14.73 -14.46
N PHE A 81 0.39 15.93 -14.20
CA PHE A 81 1.77 16.32 -14.41
C PHE A 81 2.40 16.70 -13.07
N ALA A 82 3.69 16.44 -12.91
CA ALA A 82 4.43 16.87 -11.75
C ALA A 82 5.80 17.43 -12.19
N ASN A 83 6.22 18.52 -11.56
CA ASN A 83 7.51 19.12 -11.84
C ASN A 83 8.61 18.19 -11.32
N GLU A 84 9.56 17.87 -12.19
CA GLU A 84 10.67 16.98 -11.88
C GLU A 84 11.50 17.45 -10.68
N LYS A 85 11.63 18.76 -10.43
CA LYS A 85 12.33 19.28 -9.23
C LYS A 85 11.54 19.10 -7.94
N VAL A 86 10.21 19.09 -8.04
CA VAL A 86 9.31 18.78 -6.90
C VAL A 86 9.30 17.29 -6.65
N LEU A 87 9.28 16.48 -7.73
CA LEU A 87 9.46 15.05 -7.67
C LEU A 87 10.85 14.67 -7.15
N ALA A 88 11.93 15.35 -7.52
CA ALA A 88 13.31 15.08 -7.09
C ALA A 88 13.55 15.43 -5.62
N LYS A 89 12.94 16.50 -5.11
CA LYS A 89 12.90 16.77 -3.67
C LYS A 89 12.01 15.79 -2.91
N ALA A 90 10.98 15.26 -3.54
CA ALA A 90 10.23 14.10 -3.04
C ALA A 90 10.97 12.77 -3.29
N ALA A 91 11.98 12.75 -4.16
CA ALA A 91 12.74 11.60 -4.61
C ALA A 91 14.22 11.73 -4.24
N ILE A 92 14.50 12.17 -3.01
CA ILE A 92 15.77 11.89 -2.31
C ILE A 92 15.99 10.35 -2.16
N HIS A 93 15.17 9.52 -2.83
CA HIS A 93 15.30 8.08 -3.05
C HIS A 93 15.20 7.66 -4.56
N LEU A 94 15.86 8.32 -5.52
CA LEU A 94 16.06 7.80 -6.90
C LEU A 94 17.44 8.22 -7.50
N GLU A 95 18.16 7.29 -8.14
CA GLU A 95 19.55 7.41 -8.66
C GLU A 95 19.55 7.79 -10.16
N GLU A 96 20.43 8.73 -10.54
CA GLU A 96 20.27 9.60 -11.73
C GLU A 96 20.62 9.00 -13.11
N GLU A 97 21.23 7.83 -13.23
CA GLU A 97 21.87 7.47 -14.53
C GLU A 97 21.08 6.56 -15.49
N THR A 98 19.98 5.91 -15.10
CA THR A 98 19.38 4.88 -15.98
C THR A 98 17.88 4.93 -16.20
N GLY A 99 17.14 5.78 -15.47
CA GLY A 99 15.67 5.86 -15.59
C GLY A 99 14.94 4.53 -15.32
N LYS A 100 15.63 3.53 -14.78
CA LYS A 100 15.04 2.27 -14.34
C LYS A 100 14.64 2.38 -12.87
N LEU A 101 13.56 1.69 -12.51
CA LEU A 101 13.26 1.37 -11.12
C LEU A 101 14.50 0.71 -10.52
N ILE A 102 15.10 1.34 -9.51
CA ILE A 102 16.14 0.70 -8.71
C ILE A 102 15.44 -0.43 -7.97
N GLU A 103 15.72 -1.67 -8.36
CA GLU A 103 15.56 -2.78 -7.43
C GLU A 103 16.39 -2.42 -6.19
N PRO A 104 15.80 -2.43 -4.99
CA PRO A 104 16.43 -1.87 -3.81
C PRO A 104 17.80 -2.51 -3.62
N ARG A 105 18.86 -1.69 -3.65
CA ARG A 105 20.22 -2.13 -3.31
C ARG A 105 20.14 -2.80 -1.95
N LYS A 106 20.46 -4.10 -1.93
CA LYS A 106 20.82 -4.80 -0.70
C LYS A 106 21.98 -4.03 -0.07
N ASP A 107 21.87 -3.70 1.20
CA ASP A 107 23.05 -3.26 1.94
C ASP A 107 24.10 -4.39 1.99
N GLU A 108 25.30 -4.08 2.48
CA GLU A 108 26.41 -5.01 2.65
C GLU A 108 26.06 -6.25 3.52
N ASN A 109 24.88 -6.27 4.15
CA ASN A 109 24.33 -7.37 4.95
C ASN A 109 23.07 -8.02 4.33
N GLY A 110 22.67 -7.65 3.12
CA GLY A 110 21.51 -8.24 2.43
C GLY A 110 20.13 -7.67 2.82
N LYS A 111 20.06 -6.62 3.65
CA LYS A 111 18.82 -5.98 4.12
C LYS A 111 18.25 -5.06 3.04
N LEU A 112 16.96 -5.23 2.75
CA LEU A 112 16.20 -4.31 1.89
C LEU A 112 15.90 -3.05 2.72
N GLY A 113 16.66 -1.97 2.49
CA GLY A 113 16.54 -0.70 3.22
C GLY A 113 15.16 -0.02 3.16
N ILE A 114 14.26 -0.54 2.32
CA ILE A 114 12.87 -0.08 2.18
C ILE A 114 11.91 -0.60 3.25
N PHE A 115 12.30 -1.60 4.06
CA PHE A 115 11.46 -2.12 5.15
C PHE A 115 11.85 -1.49 6.48
N SER A 116 10.87 -1.26 7.37
CA SER A 116 11.16 -0.93 8.76
C SER A 116 11.85 -2.08 9.48
N GLU A 117 12.47 -1.79 10.64
CA GLU A 117 13.08 -2.83 11.47
C GLU A 117 12.06 -3.91 11.87
N SER A 118 10.86 -3.50 12.29
CA SER A 118 9.75 -4.41 12.61
C SER A 118 9.29 -5.26 11.43
N ALA A 119 9.28 -4.71 10.21
CA ALA A 119 8.95 -5.45 9.00
C ALA A 119 10.05 -6.46 8.61
N GLN A 120 11.32 -6.10 8.79
CA GLN A 120 12.45 -7.01 8.57
C GLN A 120 12.46 -8.15 9.61
N GLU A 121 12.12 -7.84 10.87
CA GLU A 121 11.93 -8.84 11.91
C GLU A 121 10.80 -9.83 11.57
N ALA A 122 9.66 -9.34 11.08
CA ALA A 122 8.56 -10.18 10.65
C ALA A 122 8.97 -11.13 9.50
N LEU A 123 9.73 -10.64 8.51
CA LEU A 123 10.26 -11.47 7.43
C LEU A 123 11.26 -12.52 7.94
N SER A 124 12.17 -12.14 8.84
CA SER A 124 13.12 -13.08 9.46
C SER A 124 12.40 -14.14 10.30
N LEU A 125 11.35 -13.76 11.02
CA LEU A 125 10.52 -14.70 11.78
C LEU A 125 9.75 -15.65 10.86
N ALA A 126 9.25 -15.18 9.73
CA ALA A 126 8.60 -16.03 8.72
C ALA A 126 9.57 -17.09 8.18
N GLU A 127 10.83 -16.72 7.92
CA GLU A 127 11.88 -17.65 7.51
C GLU A 127 12.21 -18.67 8.61
N LYS A 128 12.33 -18.22 9.87
CA LYS A 128 12.55 -19.11 11.02
C LYS A 128 11.40 -20.11 11.21
N GLU A 129 10.15 -19.69 11.02
CA GLU A 129 8.99 -20.59 11.09
C GLU A 129 8.98 -21.60 9.93
N ALA A 130 9.34 -21.19 8.71
CA ALA A 130 9.50 -22.11 7.59
C ALA A 130 10.58 -23.17 7.91
N LYS A 131 11.74 -22.76 8.44
CA LYS A 131 12.80 -23.67 8.93
C LYS A 131 12.29 -24.63 10.00
N ARG A 132 11.62 -24.09 11.02
CA ARG A 132 11.10 -24.87 12.16
C ARG A 132 10.09 -25.94 11.72
N LEU A 133 9.32 -25.66 10.68
CA LEU A 133 8.36 -26.59 10.08
C LEU A 133 8.98 -27.50 9.00
N ASN A 134 10.30 -27.42 8.77
CA ASN A 134 11.02 -28.15 7.72
C ASN A 134 10.48 -27.87 6.30
N HIS A 135 10.10 -26.62 6.02
CA HIS A 135 9.65 -26.17 4.70
C HIS A 135 10.79 -25.52 3.92
N ASN A 136 10.91 -25.88 2.64
CA ASN A 136 11.97 -25.40 1.73
C ASN A 136 11.70 -24.00 1.14
N PHE A 137 10.54 -23.42 1.42
CA PHE A 137 10.18 -22.08 0.99
C PHE A 137 9.37 -21.33 2.05
N VAL A 138 9.57 -20.01 2.12
CA VAL A 138 8.71 -19.11 2.90
C VAL A 138 7.43 -18.86 2.09
N SER A 139 6.27 -19.01 2.72
CA SER A 139 4.96 -18.87 2.09
C SER A 139 4.19 -17.70 2.70
N THR A 140 3.08 -17.31 2.07
CA THR A 140 2.19 -16.28 2.63
C THR A 140 1.65 -16.66 4.01
N GLY A 141 1.48 -17.96 4.29
CA GLY A 141 1.12 -18.47 5.61
C GLY A 141 2.20 -18.24 6.67
N HIS A 142 3.48 -18.47 6.33
CA HIS A 142 4.59 -18.20 7.25
C HIS A 142 4.70 -16.70 7.59
N LEU A 143 4.51 -15.83 6.59
CA LEU A 143 4.46 -14.38 6.82
C LEU A 143 3.29 -13.99 7.72
N LEU A 144 2.09 -14.51 7.46
CA LEU A 144 0.92 -14.25 8.31
C LEU A 144 1.12 -14.73 9.75
N LEU A 145 1.70 -15.92 9.92
CA LEU A 145 2.07 -16.46 11.24
C LEU A 145 3.09 -15.56 11.95
N ALA A 146 4.08 -15.08 11.22
CA ALA A 146 5.10 -14.19 11.76
C ALA A 146 4.53 -12.83 12.20
N LEU A 147 3.63 -12.22 11.42
CA LEU A 147 2.97 -10.97 11.76
C LEU A 147 2.09 -11.08 13.03
N LEU A 148 1.56 -12.27 13.32
CA LEU A 148 0.84 -12.53 14.58
C LEU A 148 1.76 -12.80 15.76
N LYS A 149 2.92 -13.43 15.52
CA LYS A 149 3.89 -13.84 16.56
C LYS A 149 4.91 -12.75 16.91
N SER A 150 5.11 -11.78 16.04
CA SER A 150 6.07 -10.68 16.23
C SER A 150 5.71 -9.85 17.47
N VAL A 151 6.64 -8.97 17.85
CA VAL A 151 6.40 -7.91 18.85
C VAL A 151 5.07 -7.18 18.55
N PRO A 152 4.34 -6.69 19.56
CA PRO A 152 3.12 -5.92 19.34
C PRO A 152 3.34 -4.81 18.31
N THR A 153 2.71 -4.97 17.17
CA THR A 153 2.68 -4.05 16.03
C THR A 153 1.23 -3.80 15.65
N ALA A 154 0.97 -2.70 14.93
CA ALA A 154 -0.36 -2.43 14.38
C ALA A 154 -0.90 -3.63 13.59
N ALA A 155 -0.04 -4.31 12.82
CA ALA A 155 -0.42 -5.53 12.11
C ALA A 155 -0.93 -6.65 13.04
N SER A 156 -0.17 -6.98 14.09
CA SER A 156 -0.55 -8.03 15.04
C SER A 156 -1.86 -7.70 15.75
N GLU A 157 -2.10 -6.43 16.08
CA GLU A 157 -3.31 -5.97 16.77
C GLU A 157 -4.52 -6.02 15.83
N VAL A 158 -4.38 -5.55 14.59
CA VAL A 158 -5.44 -5.66 13.56
C VAL A 158 -5.81 -7.12 13.32
N LEU A 159 -4.84 -8.02 13.21
CA LEU A 159 -5.11 -9.45 13.03
C LEU A 159 -5.88 -10.05 14.21
N ASN A 160 -5.51 -9.68 15.44
CA ASN A 160 -6.22 -10.11 16.66
C ASN A 160 -7.65 -9.56 16.71
N ASN A 161 -7.86 -8.28 16.40
CA ASN A 161 -9.17 -7.64 16.40
C ASN A 161 -10.11 -8.20 15.34
N LEU A 162 -9.56 -8.63 14.20
CA LEU A 162 -10.29 -9.32 13.14
C LEU A 162 -10.53 -10.81 13.43
N GLY A 163 -10.13 -11.29 14.62
CA GLY A 163 -10.38 -12.65 15.07
C GLY A 163 -9.50 -13.71 14.41
N ILE A 164 -8.39 -13.32 13.79
CA ILE A 164 -7.40 -14.28 13.30
C ILE A 164 -6.60 -14.80 14.50
N ASN A 165 -6.91 -16.03 14.91
CA ASN A 165 -6.24 -16.69 16.02
C ASN A 165 -5.09 -17.61 15.54
N LEU A 166 -3.92 -17.44 16.16
CA LEU A 166 -2.72 -18.27 16.00
C LEU A 166 -2.97 -19.79 16.05
N ALA A 167 -4.03 -20.27 16.70
CA ALA A 167 -4.32 -21.70 16.82
C ALA A 167 -4.76 -22.37 15.50
N LYS A 168 -5.29 -21.60 14.52
CA LYS A 168 -5.80 -22.14 13.25
C LYS A 168 -4.75 -22.15 12.14
N ILE A 169 -3.86 -21.17 12.13
CA ILE A 169 -2.88 -20.96 11.05
C ILE A 169 -1.88 -22.11 10.88
N PRO A 170 -1.21 -22.63 11.95
CA PRO A 170 -0.24 -23.71 11.79
C PRO A 170 -0.85 -24.96 11.13
N LYS A 171 -2.09 -25.32 11.49
CA LYS A 171 -2.79 -26.46 10.89
C LYS A 171 -3.01 -26.27 9.39
N GLU A 172 -3.41 -25.07 8.96
CA GLU A 172 -3.62 -24.78 7.54
C GLU A 172 -2.31 -24.76 6.74
N ILE A 173 -1.22 -24.29 7.36
CA ILE A 173 0.13 -24.33 6.79
C ILE A 173 0.60 -25.77 6.62
N GLU A 174 0.46 -26.60 7.66
CA GLU A 174 0.84 -28.02 7.66
C GLU A 174 0.05 -28.83 6.61
N VAL A 175 -1.26 -28.57 6.48
CA VAL A 175 -2.13 -29.28 5.52
C VAL A 175 -1.80 -28.93 4.06
N SER A 176 -1.35 -27.71 3.79
CA SER A 176 -1.15 -27.20 2.43
C SER A 176 0.21 -27.54 1.81
N ILE A 177 1.17 -28.03 2.60
CA ILE A 177 2.56 -28.26 2.17
C ILE A 177 2.92 -29.74 2.31
N ASN A 178 2.25 -30.60 1.53
CA ASN A 178 2.62 -32.00 1.36
C ASN A 178 3.46 -32.20 0.09
N GLN A 179 4.75 -31.86 0.12
CA GLN A 179 5.72 -32.35 -0.86
C GLN A 179 7.07 -32.67 -0.18
N PRO A 180 7.66 -33.86 -0.46
CA PRO A 180 8.90 -34.28 0.16
C PRO A 180 10.13 -33.55 -0.42
N ASN A 181 11.18 -33.56 0.42
CA ASN A 181 12.46 -32.88 0.34
C ASN A 181 13.14 -32.76 -1.03
N ILE A 182 13.73 -31.58 -1.27
CA ILE A 182 14.94 -31.42 -2.07
C ILE A 182 15.97 -30.68 -1.21
N GLU A 183 17.18 -31.22 -1.15
CA GLU A 183 18.29 -30.79 -0.32
C GLU A 183 18.87 -29.40 -0.69
N SER A 184 19.31 -28.71 0.38
CA SER A 184 20.45 -27.80 0.48
C SER A 184 20.34 -26.36 -0.02
N GLY A 185 20.48 -25.44 0.94
CA GLY A 185 21.25 -24.18 0.78
C GLY A 185 20.53 -22.95 1.30
N GLU A 186 19.51 -22.51 0.56
CA GLU A 186 18.80 -21.25 0.81
C GLU A 186 17.30 -21.47 0.72
N ILE A 187 16.56 -21.00 1.73
CA ILE A 187 15.10 -21.04 1.69
C ILE A 187 14.62 -19.93 0.76
N GLY A 188 14.03 -20.32 -0.36
CA GLY A 188 13.43 -19.39 -1.31
C GLY A 188 12.08 -18.83 -0.82
N LEU A 189 11.59 -17.80 -1.51
CA LEU A 189 10.22 -17.31 -1.33
C LEU A 189 9.28 -18.01 -2.34
N SER A 190 8.08 -18.39 -1.91
CA SER A 190 7.05 -18.89 -2.82
C SER A 190 6.63 -17.81 -3.84
N PRO A 191 6.14 -18.18 -5.04
CA PRO A 191 5.66 -17.21 -6.03
C PRO A 191 4.60 -16.25 -5.47
N ALA A 192 3.62 -16.78 -4.74
CA ALA A 192 2.58 -15.98 -4.09
C ALA A 192 3.15 -15.00 -3.05
N LEU A 193 4.19 -15.42 -2.29
CA LEU A 193 4.84 -14.53 -1.33
C LEU A 193 5.66 -13.42 -2.02
N LYS A 194 6.37 -13.74 -3.11
CA LYS A 194 7.07 -12.72 -3.91
C LYS A 194 6.07 -11.67 -4.41
N LYS A 195 4.92 -12.12 -4.93
CA LYS A 195 3.88 -11.22 -5.42
C LYS A 195 3.24 -10.40 -4.30
N THR A 196 3.00 -11.01 -3.14
CA THR A 196 2.56 -10.31 -1.93
C THR A 196 3.51 -9.18 -1.56
N ILE A 197 4.83 -9.41 -1.57
CA ILE A 197 5.84 -8.40 -1.24
C ILE A 197 5.81 -7.24 -2.23
N GLU A 198 5.69 -7.51 -3.54
CA GLU A 198 5.52 -6.47 -4.56
C GLU A 198 4.30 -5.60 -4.27
N LEU A 199 3.15 -6.23 -3.99
CA LEU A 199 1.89 -5.54 -3.67
C LEU A 199 2.00 -4.71 -2.38
N THR A 200 2.71 -5.22 -1.37
CA THR A 200 2.99 -4.52 -0.13
C THR A 200 3.86 -3.28 -0.36
N ILE A 201 4.89 -3.37 -1.21
CA ILE A 201 5.76 -2.23 -1.53
C ILE A 201 4.98 -1.17 -2.30
N GLU A 202 4.20 -1.59 -3.29
CA GLU A 202 3.30 -0.70 -4.03
C GLU A 202 2.33 0.02 -3.08
N GLU A 203 1.80 -0.72 -2.11
CA GLU A 203 0.87 -0.18 -1.14
C GLU A 203 1.50 0.83 -0.18
N ALA A 204 2.66 0.51 0.40
CA ALA A 204 3.38 1.43 1.27
C ALA A 204 3.68 2.76 0.54
N LYS A 205 4.11 2.67 -0.73
CA LYS A 205 4.32 3.84 -1.60
C LYS A 205 3.02 4.60 -1.87
N ARG A 206 1.92 3.89 -2.13
CA ARG A 206 0.59 4.49 -2.37
C ARG A 206 0.08 5.27 -1.16
N LEU A 207 0.39 4.80 0.04
CA LEU A 207 0.07 5.46 1.31
C LEU A 207 1.07 6.56 1.69
N GLY A 208 2.14 6.73 0.92
CA GLY A 208 3.18 7.72 1.19
C GLY A 208 4.10 7.36 2.36
N SER A 209 4.10 6.10 2.80
CA SER A 209 4.95 5.67 3.91
C SER A 209 6.41 5.59 3.47
N GLU A 210 7.32 6.18 4.26
CA GLU A 210 8.76 6.18 3.99
C GLU A 210 9.35 4.76 3.98
N LYS A 211 8.78 3.87 4.78
CA LYS A 211 9.21 2.47 4.91
C LYS A 211 8.03 1.54 4.87
N VAL A 212 8.25 0.33 4.38
CA VAL A 212 7.28 -0.75 4.49
C VAL A 212 7.20 -1.18 5.95
N LEU A 213 6.09 -0.82 6.61
CA LEU A 213 5.67 -1.28 7.93
C LEU A 213 4.96 -2.66 7.89
N PRO A 214 4.88 -3.37 9.03
CA PRO A 214 4.19 -4.66 9.16
C PRO A 214 2.74 -4.67 8.62
N GLU A 215 2.00 -3.60 8.84
CA GLU A 215 0.59 -3.46 8.46
C GLU A 215 0.37 -3.39 6.95
N HIS A 216 1.37 -2.94 6.18
CA HIS A 216 1.31 -2.99 4.72
C HIS A 216 1.36 -4.43 4.19
N PHE A 217 1.94 -5.38 4.94
CA PHE A 217 1.85 -6.79 4.56
C PHE A 217 0.43 -7.32 4.63
N LEU A 218 -0.40 -6.82 5.55
CA LEU A 218 -1.80 -7.23 5.62
C LEU A 218 -2.58 -6.84 4.35
N ILE A 219 -2.29 -5.65 3.84
CA ILE A 219 -2.89 -5.18 2.60
C ILE A 219 -2.36 -6.00 1.42
N GLY A 220 -1.05 -6.25 1.35
CA GLY A 220 -0.47 -7.10 0.31
C GLY A 220 -1.06 -8.52 0.31
N LEU A 221 -1.21 -9.12 1.49
CA LEU A 221 -1.77 -10.48 1.67
C LEU A 221 -3.25 -10.56 1.26
N THR A 222 -4.03 -9.48 1.46
CA THR A 222 -5.44 -9.43 1.03
C THR A 222 -5.61 -9.13 -0.46
N ARG A 223 -4.61 -8.49 -1.09
CA ARG A 223 -4.59 -8.22 -2.53
C ARG A 223 -4.05 -9.41 -3.34
N GLU A 224 -3.25 -10.26 -2.73
CA GLU A 224 -2.83 -11.52 -3.32
C GLU A 224 -4.00 -12.51 -3.36
N ASN A 225 -4.25 -13.12 -4.53
CA ASN A 225 -5.37 -14.05 -4.70
C ASN A 225 -4.98 -15.51 -4.43
N GLU A 226 -3.68 -15.80 -4.34
CA GLU A 226 -3.16 -17.14 -4.18
C GLU A 226 -2.42 -17.36 -2.85
N GLY A 227 -2.43 -18.61 -2.40
CA GLY A 227 -1.68 -19.05 -1.22
C GLY A 227 -2.49 -19.10 0.07
N ILE A 228 -1.82 -19.55 1.14
CA ILE A 228 -2.44 -19.95 2.40
C ILE A 228 -3.11 -18.76 3.09
N ALA A 229 -2.41 -17.63 3.19
CA ALA A 229 -2.95 -16.44 3.85
C ALA A 229 -4.15 -15.85 3.11
N ALA A 230 -4.11 -15.78 1.78
CA ALA A 230 -5.22 -15.29 0.96
C ALA A 230 -6.48 -16.14 1.18
N ASN A 231 -6.33 -17.46 1.15
CA ASN A 231 -7.43 -18.40 1.40
C ASN A 231 -8.00 -18.25 2.81
N LEU A 232 -7.15 -18.17 3.84
CA LEU A 232 -7.59 -17.98 5.22
C LEU A 232 -8.33 -16.65 5.40
N MET A 233 -7.75 -15.55 4.93
CA MET A 233 -8.37 -14.23 5.01
C MET A 233 -9.72 -14.22 4.30
N LYS A 234 -9.83 -14.82 3.11
CA LYS A 234 -11.09 -14.96 2.37
C LYS A 234 -12.13 -15.79 3.10
N ASN A 235 -11.74 -16.92 3.71
CA ASN A 235 -12.63 -17.77 4.50
C ASN A 235 -13.16 -17.06 5.75
N LEU A 236 -12.37 -16.16 6.33
CA LEU A 236 -12.76 -15.30 7.45
C LEU A 236 -13.50 -14.04 6.99
N GLY A 237 -13.69 -13.85 5.68
CA GLY A 237 -14.30 -12.66 5.10
C GLY A 237 -13.50 -11.39 5.36
N ILE A 238 -12.19 -11.49 5.53
CA ILE A 238 -11.25 -10.39 5.72
C ILE A 238 -10.76 -9.94 4.35
N ASN A 239 -11.00 -8.67 4.04
CA ASN A 239 -10.58 -8.01 2.81
C ASN A 239 -9.78 -6.75 3.14
N THR A 240 -9.20 -6.14 2.11
CA THR A 240 -8.40 -4.92 2.23
C THR A 240 -9.16 -3.79 2.93
N GLU A 241 -10.46 -3.63 2.66
CA GLU A 241 -11.29 -2.58 3.27
C GLU A 241 -11.41 -2.76 4.79
N LYS A 242 -11.64 -3.99 5.27
CA LYS A 242 -11.69 -4.28 6.71
C LYS A 242 -10.35 -4.00 7.39
N ILE A 243 -9.24 -4.28 6.72
CA ILE A 243 -7.90 -3.97 7.23
C ILE A 243 -7.72 -2.46 7.39
N TYR A 244 -8.10 -1.65 6.40
CA TYR A 244 -8.02 -0.18 6.55
C TYR A 244 -8.89 0.35 7.67
N VAL A 245 -10.13 -0.11 7.76
CA VAL A 245 -11.05 0.34 8.82
C VAL A 245 -10.46 0.06 10.20
N GLU A 246 -9.86 -1.11 10.38
CA GLU A 246 -9.26 -1.49 11.65
C GLU A 246 -7.98 -0.72 11.96
N LEU A 247 -7.13 -0.49 10.96
CA LEU A 247 -5.96 0.38 11.10
C LEU A 247 -6.37 1.79 11.51
N ILE A 248 -7.32 2.40 10.80
CA ILE A 248 -7.82 3.75 11.12
C ILE A 248 -8.34 3.81 12.56
N ARG A 249 -9.09 2.80 13.01
CA ARG A 249 -9.58 2.71 14.40
C ARG A 249 -8.43 2.69 15.39
N LEU A 250 -7.44 1.82 15.16
CA LEU A 250 -6.26 1.67 16.02
C LEU A 250 -5.51 3.00 16.15
N TYR A 251 -5.14 3.64 15.04
CA TYR A 251 -4.40 4.90 15.08
C TYR A 251 -5.20 6.06 15.70
N THR A 252 -6.52 6.10 15.46
CA THR A 252 -7.40 7.10 16.07
C THR A 252 -7.50 6.91 17.59
N SER A 253 -7.57 5.66 18.05
CA SER A 253 -7.61 5.32 19.49
C SER A 253 -6.27 5.57 20.20
N SER A 254 -5.15 5.48 19.49
CA SER A 254 -3.81 5.77 20.03
C SER A 254 -3.44 7.26 20.04
N GLY A 255 -4.30 8.16 19.56
CA GLY A 255 -4.03 9.60 19.51
C GLY A 255 -2.99 10.02 18.46
N ILE A 256 -2.66 9.13 17.53
CA ILE A 256 -1.69 9.36 16.46
C ILE A 256 -2.39 10.16 15.36
N SER A 257 -1.96 11.41 15.17
CA SER A 257 -2.60 12.36 14.25
C SER A 257 -2.18 12.16 12.79
N ASN A 258 -1.10 11.42 12.54
CA ASN A 258 -0.57 11.10 11.23
C ASN A 258 -0.24 9.61 11.16
N ILE A 259 -0.96 8.89 10.30
CA ILE A 259 -1.01 7.43 10.28
C ILE A 259 0.30 6.82 9.74
N TRP A 260 1.12 7.60 9.01
CA TRP A 260 2.23 7.10 8.21
C TRP A 260 3.48 8.02 8.18
N GLU A 261 3.63 8.89 9.19
CA GLU A 261 4.93 9.55 9.49
C GLU A 261 5.85 8.61 10.28
#